data_AF-A0A843JZY0-F1
#
_entry.id   AF-A0A843JZY0-F1
#
_cell.length_a   1.000
_cell.length_b   1.000
_cell.length_c   1.000
_cell.angle_alpha   90.00
_cell.angle_beta   90.00
_cell.angle_gamma   90.00
#
_symmetry.space_group_name_H-M   'P 1'
#
loop_
_entity.id
_entity.type
_entity.pdbx_description
1 polymer ?
#
loop_
_entity_poly.entity_id
_entity_poly.type
_entity_poly.pdbx_seq_one_letter_code
_entity_poly.pdbx_strand_id
1 'polypeptide(L)'
;MALSWNEIKERAVSFSKKWADASREEADAQPFLVDFFNVFGISSKRVGTFEHRVKKLDDKEGYIDMLWKGTILIEMKSRGKDLDKAYQQALEYTYGLEEHELPKYILVSDFENFRLHDLEDGTQIDFKLKDLVKNVRHFGYLLGYQKKVYKEEDPANIKAAELMGKLHDRLKEIGYVGHSLEVYLVRLLFCLFAEDTTIFERKQFQEYIERRTNIDGSDLAAKLQELFQVLNTPEEKRFITLDEDLAAFPYVNGKLFDEPLPIASFDSKMRQALLDCTYIDWS
;
A
#
# COMPACT_ATOMS: atom_id res chain seq x y z
N MET A 1 -11.28 18.26 0.33
CA MET A 1 -10.96 17.11 1.20
C MET A 1 -11.22 15.83 0.43
N ALA A 2 -10.34 14.83 0.54
CA ALA A 2 -10.57 13.52 -0.06
C ALA A 2 -11.78 12.84 0.62
N LEU A 3 -12.60 12.11 -0.14
CA LEU A 3 -13.73 11.37 0.41
C LEU A 3 -13.24 10.21 1.28
N SER A 4 -13.97 9.90 2.35
CA SER A 4 -13.70 8.69 3.14
C SER A 4 -14.11 7.44 2.37
N TRP A 5 -13.51 6.29 2.69
CA TRP A 5 -13.90 5.01 2.09
C TRP A 5 -15.36 4.62 2.37
N ASN A 6 -15.93 5.05 3.50
CA ASN A 6 -17.34 4.80 3.81
C ASN A 6 -18.26 5.59 2.87
N GLU A 7 -17.96 6.87 2.66
CA GLU A 7 -18.67 7.73 1.71
C GLU A 7 -18.59 7.17 0.28
N ILE A 8 -17.40 6.73 -0.16
CA ILE A 8 -17.21 6.11 -1.49
C ILE A 8 -18.08 4.85 -1.64
N LYS A 9 -18.15 4.01 -0.60
CA LYS A 9 -18.99 2.80 -0.62
C LYS A 9 -20.48 3.13 -0.73
N GLU A 10 -20.97 4.14 -0.01
CA GLU A 10 -22.37 4.57 -0.09
C GLU A 10 -22.72 5.13 -1.48
N ARG A 11 -21.82 5.92 -2.05
CA ARG A 11 -21.97 6.42 -3.43
C ARG A 11 -21.96 5.28 -4.46
N ALA A 12 -21.08 4.29 -4.28
CA ALA A 12 -21.04 3.11 -5.14
C ALA A 12 -22.35 2.32 -5.08
N VAL A 13 -22.96 2.15 -3.91
CA VAL A 13 -24.29 1.50 -3.78
C VAL A 13 -25.33 2.28 -4.60
N SER A 14 -25.33 3.61 -4.47
CA SER A 14 -26.28 4.48 -5.15
C SER A 14 -26.08 4.46 -6.66
N PHE A 15 -24.83 4.48 -7.11
CA PHE A 15 -24.44 4.35 -8.51
C PHE A 15 -24.91 3.02 -9.12
N SER A 16 -24.62 1.90 -8.46
CA SER A 16 -25.03 0.58 -8.94
C SER A 16 -26.54 0.43 -9.05
N LYS A 17 -27.31 1.07 -8.16
CA LYS A 17 -28.78 1.08 -8.24
C LYS A 17 -29.28 1.97 -9.39
N LYS A 18 -28.70 3.16 -9.55
CA LYS A 18 -29.09 4.11 -10.59
C LYS A 18 -28.91 3.52 -11.99
N TRP A 19 -27.81 2.82 -12.21
CA TRP A 19 -27.40 2.32 -13.53
C TRP A 19 -27.70 0.83 -13.76
N ALA A 20 -28.54 0.19 -12.93
CA ALA A 20 -28.84 -1.24 -13.01
C ALA A 20 -29.43 -1.68 -14.37
N ASP A 21 -30.20 -0.80 -15.02
CA ASP A 21 -30.90 -1.05 -16.28
C ASP A 21 -30.25 -0.38 -17.49
N ALA A 22 -29.08 0.24 -17.30
CA ALA A 22 -28.32 0.90 -18.35
C ALA A 22 -27.93 -0.10 -19.44
N SER A 23 -27.99 0.33 -20.71
CA SER A 23 -27.74 -0.60 -21.81
C SER A 23 -27.25 0.03 -23.12
N ARG A 24 -27.43 1.34 -23.33
CA ARG A 24 -27.19 1.99 -24.62
C ARG A 24 -25.91 2.84 -24.59
N GLU A 25 -24.93 2.45 -25.38
CA GLU A 25 -23.63 3.15 -25.50
C GLU A 25 -23.79 4.64 -25.86
N GLU A 26 -24.45 4.95 -26.99
CA GLU A 26 -24.61 6.33 -27.48
C GLU A 26 -25.36 7.27 -26.54
N ALA A 27 -26.24 6.75 -25.69
CA ALA A 27 -27.10 7.57 -24.83
C ALA A 27 -26.61 7.62 -23.37
N ASP A 28 -26.05 6.51 -22.87
CA ASP A 28 -25.82 6.32 -21.45
C ASP A 28 -24.33 6.41 -21.08
N ALA A 29 -23.39 6.21 -22.02
CA ALA A 29 -21.96 6.07 -21.69
C ALA A 29 -21.38 7.30 -20.99
N GLN A 30 -21.53 8.50 -21.58
CA GLN A 30 -20.97 9.71 -20.98
C GLN A 30 -21.59 10.05 -19.61
N PRO A 31 -22.92 10.06 -19.43
CA PRO A 31 -23.53 10.25 -18.11
C PRO A 31 -23.13 9.19 -17.08
N PHE A 32 -23.02 7.93 -17.50
CA PHE A 32 -22.57 6.82 -16.64
C PHE A 32 -21.16 7.06 -16.13
N LEU A 33 -20.23 7.44 -17.02
CA LEU A 33 -18.84 7.70 -16.65
C LEU A 33 -18.70 8.93 -15.75
N VAL A 34 -19.46 10.00 -16.00
CA VAL A 34 -19.50 11.17 -15.11
C VAL A 34 -19.93 10.75 -13.70
N ASP A 35 -20.99 9.97 -13.58
CA ASP A 35 -21.46 9.48 -12.29
C ASP A 35 -20.48 8.50 -11.64
N PHE A 36 -19.81 7.67 -12.42
CA PHE A 36 -18.79 6.74 -11.94
C PHE A 36 -17.64 7.52 -11.28
N PHE A 37 -17.14 8.58 -11.89
CA PHE A 37 -16.10 9.42 -11.27
C PHE A 37 -16.60 10.20 -10.04
N ASN A 38 -17.88 10.59 -10.03
CA ASN A 38 -18.50 11.21 -8.86
C ASN A 38 -18.57 10.27 -7.64
N VAL A 39 -18.57 8.95 -7.82
CA VAL A 39 -18.40 7.97 -6.72
C VAL A 39 -17.11 8.25 -5.94
N PHE A 40 -16.05 8.63 -6.64
CA PHE A 40 -14.73 8.97 -6.09
C PHE A 40 -14.56 10.47 -5.79
N GLY A 41 -15.61 11.28 -5.96
CA GLY A 41 -15.56 12.73 -5.76
C GLY A 41 -14.75 13.47 -6.81
N ILE A 42 -14.55 12.86 -7.98
CA ILE A 42 -13.78 13.43 -9.08
C ILE A 42 -14.76 14.08 -10.05
N SER A 43 -14.61 15.38 -10.26
CA SER A 43 -15.49 16.13 -11.16
C SER A 43 -15.15 15.87 -12.62
N SER A 44 -16.15 15.97 -13.50
CA SER A 44 -15.98 15.86 -14.96
C SER A 44 -14.99 16.87 -15.56
N LYS A 45 -14.71 17.98 -14.86
CA LYS A 45 -13.71 18.98 -15.26
C LYS A 45 -12.27 18.55 -14.95
N ARG A 46 -12.09 17.59 -14.05
CA ARG A 46 -10.79 17.10 -13.59
C ARG A 46 -10.38 15.82 -14.32
N VAL A 47 -11.35 14.99 -14.69
CA VAL A 47 -11.13 13.88 -15.62
C VAL A 47 -10.90 14.42 -17.02
N GLY A 48 -10.17 13.68 -17.86
CA GLY A 48 -9.71 14.16 -19.16
C GLY A 48 -10.82 14.26 -20.22
N THR A 49 -10.45 14.03 -21.48
CA THR A 49 -11.31 14.30 -22.63
C THR A 49 -12.25 13.13 -22.90
N PHE A 50 -13.56 13.40 -22.96
CA PHE A 50 -14.55 12.48 -23.52
C PHE A 50 -14.48 12.51 -25.05
N GLU A 51 -14.79 11.38 -25.70
CA GLU A 51 -14.75 11.25 -27.16
C GLU A 51 -13.41 11.71 -27.75
N HIS A 52 -12.31 11.28 -27.12
CA HIS A 52 -10.98 11.69 -27.52
C HIS A 52 -10.62 11.06 -28.87
N ARG A 53 -10.43 11.90 -29.89
CA ARG A 53 -10.06 11.46 -31.24
C ARG A 53 -8.60 11.02 -31.26
N VAL A 54 -8.37 9.80 -31.73
CA VAL A 54 -7.04 9.20 -31.81
C VAL A 54 -6.85 8.50 -33.15
N LYS A 55 -5.62 8.44 -33.63
CA LYS A 55 -5.25 7.65 -34.81
C LYS A 55 -4.93 6.22 -34.39
N LYS A 56 -5.49 5.25 -35.10
CA LYS A 56 -5.19 3.83 -34.94
C LYS A 56 -3.96 3.44 -35.75
N LEU A 57 -3.44 2.23 -35.51
CA LEU A 57 -2.34 1.61 -36.26
C LEU A 57 -2.58 1.54 -37.77
N ASP A 58 -3.83 1.45 -38.21
CA ASP A 58 -4.22 1.41 -39.61
C ASP A 58 -4.50 2.80 -40.22
N ASP A 59 -4.05 3.86 -39.55
CA ASP A 59 -4.25 5.28 -39.89
C ASP A 59 -5.73 5.71 -39.96
N LYS A 60 -6.65 4.84 -39.51
CA LYS A 60 -8.06 5.22 -39.31
C LYS A 60 -8.25 5.97 -38.01
N GLU A 61 -9.28 6.78 -38.00
CA GLU A 61 -9.66 7.52 -36.81
C GLU A 61 -10.58 6.67 -35.93
N GLY A 62 -10.37 6.75 -34.63
CA GLY A 62 -11.32 6.27 -33.64
C GLY A 62 -11.49 7.27 -32.51
N TYR A 63 -12.46 6.97 -31.66
CA TYR A 63 -12.83 7.80 -30.53
C TYR A 63 -12.74 6.93 -29.28
N ILE A 64 -11.99 7.42 -28.30
CA ILE A 64 -11.94 6.85 -26.96
C ILE A 64 -13.09 7.44 -26.17
N ASP A 65 -13.92 6.62 -25.51
CA ASP A 65 -15.06 7.13 -24.74
C ASP A 65 -14.60 8.08 -23.62
N MET A 66 -13.56 7.71 -22.88
CA MET A 66 -12.91 8.61 -21.92
C MET A 66 -11.41 8.34 -21.82
N LEU A 67 -10.60 9.39 -21.97
CA LEU A 67 -9.17 9.36 -21.67
C LEU A 67 -8.81 10.36 -20.56
N TRP A 68 -8.35 9.84 -19.42
CA TRP A 68 -7.59 10.62 -18.43
C TRP A 68 -6.11 10.31 -18.62
N LYS A 69 -5.43 11.20 -19.35
CA LYS A 69 -4.01 11.15 -19.71
C LYS A 69 -3.12 10.72 -18.52
N GLY A 70 -2.24 9.75 -18.74
CA GLY A 70 -1.32 9.24 -17.72
C GLY A 70 -1.98 8.40 -16.62
N THR A 71 -3.30 8.20 -16.67
CA THR A 71 -4.07 7.61 -15.56
C THR A 71 -4.93 6.44 -16.01
N ILE A 72 -6.00 6.69 -16.76
CA ILE A 72 -6.95 5.65 -17.16
C ILE A 72 -7.56 5.95 -18.54
N LEU A 73 -7.72 4.90 -19.34
CA LEU A 73 -8.53 4.88 -20.56
C LEU A 73 -9.76 4.02 -20.30
N ILE A 74 -10.93 4.52 -20.65
CA ILE A 74 -12.20 3.78 -20.53
C ILE A 74 -12.84 3.62 -21.91
N GLU A 75 -13.22 2.38 -22.24
CA GLU A 75 -14.00 2.02 -23.42
C GLU A 75 -15.31 1.34 -22.97
N MET A 76 -16.43 1.89 -23.40
CA MET A 76 -17.77 1.40 -23.13
C MET A 76 -18.29 0.60 -24.32
N LYS A 77 -19.18 -0.35 -24.06
CA LYS A 77 -19.98 -1.03 -25.07
C LYS A 77 -21.43 -1.11 -24.63
N SER A 78 -22.34 -1.26 -25.57
CA SER A 78 -23.73 -1.62 -25.25
C SER A 78 -23.79 -2.93 -24.45
N ARG A 79 -24.80 -3.09 -23.58
CA ARG A 79 -24.88 -4.24 -22.66
C ARG A 79 -24.87 -5.60 -23.37
N GLY A 80 -24.10 -6.54 -22.84
CA GLY A 80 -23.93 -7.90 -23.37
C GLY A 80 -22.96 -7.99 -24.56
N LYS A 81 -22.27 -6.92 -24.93
CA LYS A 81 -21.23 -6.93 -25.97
C LYS A 81 -19.92 -7.50 -25.42
N ASP A 82 -19.06 -7.86 -26.36
CA ASP A 82 -17.78 -8.51 -26.13
C ASP A 82 -16.73 -7.53 -25.56
N LEU A 83 -16.33 -7.76 -24.30
CA LEU A 83 -15.32 -6.95 -23.62
C LEU A 83 -13.88 -7.28 -24.03
N ASP A 84 -13.60 -8.46 -24.60
CA ASP A 84 -12.27 -8.76 -25.15
C ASP A 84 -12.01 -7.87 -26.36
N LYS A 85 -13.02 -7.69 -27.23
CA LYS A 85 -12.94 -6.75 -28.35
C LYS A 85 -12.78 -5.31 -27.89
N ALA A 86 -13.52 -4.89 -26.87
CA ALA A 86 -13.38 -3.55 -26.30
C ALA A 86 -11.96 -3.31 -25.75
N TYR A 87 -11.38 -4.32 -25.08
CA TYR A 87 -10.02 -4.22 -24.56
C TYR A 87 -8.97 -4.15 -25.67
N GLN A 88 -9.08 -4.98 -26.71
CA GLN A 88 -8.18 -4.89 -27.87
C GLN A 88 -8.28 -3.52 -28.56
N GLN A 89 -9.49 -2.98 -28.70
CA GLN A 89 -9.71 -1.64 -29.23
C GLN A 89 -9.05 -0.56 -28.36
N ALA A 90 -9.17 -0.65 -27.04
CA ALA A 90 -8.51 0.25 -26.10
C ALA A 90 -6.97 0.19 -26.20
N LEU A 91 -6.39 -1.01 -26.38
CA LEU A 91 -4.96 -1.18 -26.63
C LEU A 91 -4.54 -0.56 -27.96
N GLU A 92 -5.31 -0.76 -29.04
CA GLU A 92 -5.04 -0.14 -30.35
C GLU A 92 -4.96 1.39 -30.26
N TYR A 93 -5.78 1.99 -29.39
CA TYR A 93 -5.74 3.44 -29.17
C TYR A 93 -4.45 3.92 -28.52
N THR A 94 -3.80 3.12 -27.69
CA THR A 94 -2.56 3.54 -27.01
C THR A 94 -1.41 3.80 -27.98
N TYR A 95 -1.40 3.18 -29.17
CA TYR A 95 -0.37 3.44 -30.19
C TYR A 95 -0.44 4.85 -30.78
N GLY A 96 -1.61 5.49 -30.70
CA GLY A 96 -1.83 6.86 -31.17
C GLY A 96 -1.64 7.93 -30.10
N LEU A 97 -1.30 7.55 -28.87
CA LEU A 97 -1.10 8.45 -27.74
C LEU A 97 0.38 8.79 -27.56
N GLU A 98 0.68 10.00 -27.08
CA GLU A 98 2.04 10.33 -26.66
C GLU A 98 2.41 9.62 -25.34
N GLU A 99 3.71 9.44 -25.08
CA GLU A 99 4.22 8.73 -23.89
C GLU A 99 3.61 9.25 -22.57
N HIS A 100 3.47 10.57 -22.44
CA HIS A 100 2.92 11.19 -21.23
C HIS A 100 1.38 11.05 -21.11
N GLU A 101 0.72 10.62 -22.17
CA GLU A 101 -0.72 10.40 -22.23
C GLU A 101 -1.10 8.94 -21.98
N LEU A 102 -0.15 8.01 -22.14
CA LEU A 102 -0.35 6.59 -21.98
C LEU A 102 -1.01 6.28 -20.61
N PRO A 103 -2.15 5.58 -20.61
CA PRO A 103 -2.84 5.26 -19.37
C PRO A 103 -2.08 4.18 -18.60
N LYS A 104 -2.14 4.23 -17.27
CA LYS A 104 -1.69 3.13 -16.39
C LYS A 104 -2.73 2.02 -16.31
N TYR A 105 -4.00 2.37 -16.51
CA TYR A 105 -5.14 1.46 -16.40
C TYR A 105 -6.03 1.52 -17.64
N ILE A 106 -6.57 0.37 -18.04
CA ILE A 106 -7.66 0.30 -19.02
C ILE A 106 -8.88 -0.29 -18.33
N LEU A 107 -10.00 0.43 -18.36
CA LEU A 107 -11.30 -0.10 -17.93
C LEU A 107 -12.16 -0.33 -19.17
N VAL A 108 -12.70 -1.53 -19.33
CA VAL A 108 -13.74 -1.80 -20.31
C VAL A 108 -15.03 -2.22 -19.63
N SER A 109 -16.17 -1.75 -20.13
CA SER A 109 -17.47 -2.05 -19.51
C SER A 109 -18.62 -2.08 -20.50
N ASP A 110 -19.58 -2.97 -20.27
CA ASP A 110 -20.85 -3.06 -20.99
C ASP A 110 -22.04 -2.61 -20.10
N PHE A 111 -21.78 -1.68 -19.17
CA PHE A 111 -22.67 -1.23 -18.09
C PHE A 111 -22.93 -2.27 -16.99
N GLU A 112 -23.05 -3.56 -17.31
CA GLU A 112 -23.25 -4.61 -16.31
C GLU A 112 -21.92 -5.15 -15.77
N ASN A 113 -20.93 -5.33 -16.62
CA ASN A 113 -19.64 -5.93 -16.30
C ASN A 113 -18.56 -4.87 -16.39
N PHE A 114 -17.65 -4.90 -15.42
CA PHE A 114 -16.46 -4.07 -15.37
C PHE A 114 -15.27 -5.01 -15.51
N ARG A 115 -14.35 -4.67 -16.40
CA ARG A 115 -13.05 -5.33 -16.49
C ARG A 115 -11.96 -4.27 -16.44
N LEU A 116 -11.24 -4.24 -15.33
CA LEU A 116 -10.13 -3.31 -15.10
C LEU A 116 -8.81 -4.04 -15.31
N HIS A 117 -7.99 -3.50 -16.20
CA HIS A 117 -6.62 -3.93 -16.47
C HIS A 117 -5.65 -2.92 -15.87
N ASP A 118 -4.69 -3.42 -15.12
CA ASP A 118 -3.51 -2.69 -14.65
C ASP A 118 -2.37 -2.98 -15.62
N LEU A 119 -1.96 -1.99 -16.42
CA LEU A 119 -0.94 -2.17 -17.44
C LEU A 119 0.47 -2.19 -16.85
N GLU A 120 0.67 -1.65 -15.64
CA GLU A 120 1.96 -1.68 -14.95
C GLU A 120 2.22 -3.07 -14.37
N ASP A 121 1.22 -3.68 -13.75
CA ASP A 121 1.35 -5.01 -13.13
C ASP A 121 0.92 -6.18 -14.04
N GLY A 122 0.32 -5.90 -15.19
CA GLY A 122 -0.24 -6.92 -16.08
C GLY A 122 -1.41 -7.70 -15.46
N THR A 123 -2.09 -7.12 -14.47
CA THR A 123 -3.19 -7.77 -13.75
C THR A 123 -4.55 -7.36 -14.31
N GLN A 124 -5.55 -8.23 -14.11
CA GLN A 124 -6.92 -8.03 -14.56
C GLN A 124 -7.88 -8.40 -13.42
N ILE A 125 -8.95 -7.62 -13.27
CA ILE A 125 -10.08 -7.97 -12.42
C ILE A 125 -11.41 -7.74 -13.15
N ASP A 126 -12.30 -8.71 -13.02
CA ASP A 126 -13.65 -8.71 -13.57
C ASP A 126 -14.67 -8.72 -12.44
N PHE A 127 -15.66 -7.85 -12.50
CA PHE A 127 -16.77 -7.85 -11.55
C PHE A 127 -18.02 -7.22 -12.16
N LYS A 128 -19.18 -7.53 -11.56
CA LYS A 128 -20.45 -6.92 -11.98
C LYS A 128 -20.69 -5.58 -11.31
N LEU A 129 -21.44 -4.69 -11.95
CA LEU A 129 -21.85 -3.39 -11.42
C LEU A 129 -22.44 -3.49 -10.01
N LYS A 130 -23.27 -4.52 -9.75
CA LYS A 130 -23.87 -4.76 -8.43
C LYS A 130 -22.84 -5.00 -7.30
N ASP A 131 -21.64 -5.45 -7.67
CA ASP A 131 -20.53 -5.75 -6.77
C ASP A 131 -19.51 -4.60 -6.71
N LEU A 132 -19.75 -3.46 -7.38
CA LEU A 132 -18.85 -2.31 -7.39
C LEU A 132 -18.44 -1.88 -5.97
N VAL A 133 -19.36 -1.90 -5.01
CA VAL A 133 -19.13 -1.54 -3.59
C VAL A 133 -18.01 -2.36 -2.94
N LYS A 134 -17.86 -3.63 -3.34
CA LYS A 134 -16.80 -4.51 -2.86
C LYS A 134 -15.47 -4.24 -3.57
N ASN A 135 -15.53 -3.66 -4.77
CA ASN A 135 -14.41 -3.47 -5.68
C ASN A 135 -13.91 -2.02 -5.77
N VAL A 136 -14.54 -1.05 -5.10
CA VAL A 136 -14.13 0.38 -5.13
C VAL A 136 -12.66 0.61 -4.77
N ARG A 137 -12.03 -0.30 -4.01
CA ARG A 137 -10.63 -0.21 -3.63
C ARG A 137 -9.66 -0.41 -4.81
N HIS A 138 -10.06 -1.14 -5.85
CA HIS A 138 -9.26 -1.29 -7.06
C HIS A 138 -9.08 0.03 -7.82
N PHE A 139 -9.93 1.02 -7.56
CA PHE A 139 -9.87 2.35 -8.14
C PHE A 139 -9.22 3.40 -7.22
N GLY A 140 -8.56 2.96 -6.13
CA GLY A 140 -7.90 3.87 -5.19
C GLY A 140 -6.86 4.79 -5.85
N TYR A 141 -6.22 4.34 -6.93
CA TYR A 141 -5.26 5.14 -7.70
C TYR A 141 -5.87 6.42 -8.27
N LEU A 142 -7.19 6.44 -8.59
CA LEU A 142 -7.88 7.64 -9.06
C LEU A 142 -7.90 8.76 -8.00
N LEU A 143 -7.75 8.40 -6.72
CA LEU A 143 -7.68 9.33 -5.60
C LEU A 143 -6.24 9.77 -5.29
N GLY A 144 -5.26 9.29 -6.06
CA GLY A 144 -3.84 9.48 -5.76
C GLY A 144 -3.28 8.51 -4.72
N TYR A 145 -4.03 7.49 -4.31
CA TYR A 145 -3.46 6.40 -3.53
C TYR A 145 -2.57 5.58 -4.45
N GLN A 146 -1.24 5.72 -4.31
CA GLN A 146 -0.32 4.81 -4.96
C GLN A 146 -0.56 3.41 -4.40
N LYS A 147 -0.73 2.44 -5.30
CA LYS A 147 -0.77 1.02 -4.97
C LYS A 147 0.62 0.68 -4.42
N LYS A 148 0.81 0.70 -3.10
CA LYS A 148 1.93 -0.03 -2.49
C LYS A 148 1.62 -1.52 -2.69
N VAL A 149 2.00 -2.04 -3.85
CA VAL A 149 2.01 -3.49 -4.07
C VAL A 149 3.20 -3.99 -3.27
N TYR A 150 2.96 -4.37 -2.02
CA TYR A 150 3.89 -5.26 -1.33
C TYR A 150 3.80 -6.60 -2.08
N LYS A 151 4.72 -6.82 -3.04
CA LYS A 151 4.92 -8.15 -3.60
C LYS A 151 5.49 -8.99 -2.45
N GLU A 152 4.77 -10.01 -2.02
CA GLU A 152 5.25 -10.98 -1.02
C GLU A 152 6.60 -11.62 -1.44
N GLU A 153 6.95 -11.51 -2.72
CA GLU A 153 8.19 -11.99 -3.34
C GLU A 153 9.23 -10.88 -3.64
N ASP A 154 9.12 -9.68 -3.07
CA ASP A 154 10.23 -8.72 -3.14
C ASP A 154 11.48 -9.36 -2.50
N PRO A 155 12.64 -9.43 -3.18
CA PRO A 155 13.88 -9.91 -2.58
C PRO A 155 14.21 -9.24 -1.24
N ALA A 156 13.79 -7.98 -1.04
CA ALA A 156 13.91 -7.28 0.23
C ALA A 156 13.03 -7.91 1.33
N ASN A 157 11.77 -8.24 1.01
CA ASN A 157 10.83 -8.88 1.95
C ASN A 157 11.29 -10.30 2.33
N ILE A 158 11.77 -11.08 1.36
CA ILE A 158 12.32 -12.42 1.60
C ILE A 158 13.54 -12.32 2.52
N LYS A 159 14.46 -11.40 2.22
CA LYS A 159 15.68 -11.20 3.03
C LYS A 159 15.35 -10.72 4.45
N ALA A 160 14.38 -9.82 4.59
CA ALA A 160 13.89 -9.35 5.89
C ALA A 160 13.31 -10.49 6.73
N ALA A 161 12.45 -11.32 6.15
CA ALA A 161 11.87 -12.50 6.81
C ALA A 161 12.96 -13.52 7.21
N GLU A 162 13.93 -13.79 6.33
CA GLU A 162 15.06 -14.69 6.64
C GLU A 162 15.94 -14.18 7.78
N LEU A 163 16.23 -12.87 7.83
CA LEU A 163 17.03 -12.30 8.92
C LEU A 163 16.30 -12.36 10.26
N MET A 164 15.01 -12.03 10.29
CA MET A 164 14.19 -12.16 11.50
C MET A 164 14.06 -13.61 11.96
N GLY A 165 13.91 -14.55 11.02
CA GLY A 165 13.92 -15.98 11.32
C GLY A 165 15.25 -16.45 11.94
N LYS A 166 16.39 -15.98 11.43
CA LYS A 166 17.71 -16.29 12.01
C LYS A 166 17.87 -15.70 13.41
N LEU A 167 17.35 -14.51 13.67
CA LEU A 167 17.39 -13.89 15.00
C LEU A 167 16.51 -14.66 16.00
N HIS A 168 15.31 -15.07 15.57
CA HIS A 168 14.42 -15.96 16.31
C HIS A 168 15.14 -17.25 16.73
N ASP A 169 15.75 -17.95 15.76
CA ASP A 169 16.37 -19.25 16.01
C ASP A 169 17.54 -19.13 16.99
N ARG A 170 18.36 -18.07 16.89
CA ARG A 170 19.45 -17.82 17.84
C ARG A 170 18.97 -17.56 19.26
N LEU A 171 17.92 -16.76 19.43
CA LEU A 171 17.32 -16.53 20.75
C LEU A 171 16.75 -17.84 21.33
N LYS A 172 16.12 -18.65 20.48
CA LYS A 172 15.62 -19.96 20.85
C LYS A 172 16.73 -20.93 21.28
N GLU A 173 17.85 -20.95 20.56
CA GLU A 173 19.02 -21.80 20.86
C GLU A 173 19.63 -21.51 22.25
N ILE A 174 19.62 -20.25 22.70
CA ILE A 174 20.10 -19.88 24.04
C ILE A 174 19.03 -20.06 25.14
N GLY A 175 17.86 -20.60 24.80
CA GLY A 175 16.77 -20.90 25.74
C GLY A 175 15.74 -19.80 25.92
N TYR A 176 15.79 -18.72 25.14
CA TYR A 176 14.73 -17.69 25.13
C TYR A 176 13.59 -18.15 24.22
N VAL A 177 12.51 -18.69 24.80
CA VAL A 177 11.49 -19.45 24.07
C VAL A 177 10.05 -19.07 24.43
N GLY A 178 9.10 -19.57 23.63
CA GLY A 178 7.67 -19.44 23.91
C GLY A 178 7.15 -18.02 23.73
N HIS A 179 6.10 -17.67 24.47
CA HIS A 179 5.42 -16.38 24.36
C HIS A 179 6.37 -15.18 24.45
N SER A 180 7.34 -15.22 25.36
CA SER A 180 8.30 -14.13 25.53
C SER A 180 9.17 -13.91 24.29
N LEU A 181 9.60 -14.99 23.60
CA LEU A 181 10.35 -14.88 22.34
C LEU A 181 9.53 -14.19 21.25
N GLU A 182 8.28 -14.62 21.09
CA GLU A 182 7.39 -14.08 20.05
C GLU A 182 7.13 -12.59 20.27
N VAL A 183 6.78 -12.18 21.50
CA VAL A 183 6.56 -10.76 21.82
C VAL A 183 7.85 -9.95 21.65
N TYR A 184 9.00 -10.49 22.06
CA TYR A 184 10.30 -9.81 21.90
C TYR A 184 10.61 -9.55 20.43
N LEU A 185 10.40 -10.52 19.54
CA LEU A 185 10.62 -10.36 18.11
C LEU A 185 9.65 -9.36 17.48
N VAL A 186 8.38 -9.37 17.87
CA VAL A 186 7.41 -8.38 17.38
C VAL A 186 7.80 -6.96 17.82
N ARG A 187 8.35 -6.79 19.03
CA ARG A 187 8.89 -5.49 19.48
C ARG A 187 10.09 -5.03 18.65
N LEU A 188 11.02 -5.93 18.34
CA LEU A 188 12.15 -5.62 17.48
C LEU A 188 11.70 -5.27 16.05
N LEU A 189 10.77 -6.05 15.50
CA LEU A 189 10.20 -5.79 14.18
C LEU A 189 9.51 -4.43 14.12
N PHE A 190 8.79 -4.06 15.19
CA PHE A 190 8.22 -2.73 15.31
C PHE A 190 9.30 -1.63 15.27
N CYS A 191 10.39 -1.78 16.03
CA CYS A 191 11.47 -0.79 16.04
C CYS A 191 12.13 -0.61 14.66
N LEU A 192 12.34 -1.72 13.94
CA LEU A 192 12.88 -1.72 12.57
C LEU A 192 11.95 -0.97 11.60
N PHE A 193 10.66 -1.25 11.66
CA PHE A 193 9.68 -0.54 10.83
C PHE A 193 9.54 0.94 11.22
N ALA A 194 9.63 1.25 12.51
CA ALA A 194 9.38 2.58 13.04
C ALA A 194 10.43 3.62 12.58
N GLU A 195 11.71 3.23 12.46
CA GLU A 195 12.77 4.12 11.96
C GLU A 195 12.71 4.40 10.45
N ASP A 196 11.99 3.56 9.70
CA ASP A 196 11.78 3.73 8.25
C ASP A 196 10.43 4.39 7.91
N THR A 197 9.52 4.54 8.88
CA THR A 197 8.14 5.00 8.64
C THR A 197 7.72 6.24 9.41
N THR A 198 8.67 7.12 9.74
CA THR A 198 8.49 8.43 10.43
C THR A 198 8.00 8.36 11.87
N ILE A 199 7.91 7.16 12.46
CA ILE A 199 7.58 6.99 13.88
C ILE A 199 8.81 7.36 14.72
N PHE A 200 9.96 6.79 14.40
CA PHE A 200 11.24 7.21 14.96
C PHE A 200 11.94 8.18 14.01
N GLU A 201 12.97 8.86 14.50
CA GLU A 201 13.90 9.55 13.60
C GLU A 201 14.59 8.50 12.70
N ARG A 202 14.98 8.94 11.50
CA ARG A 202 15.58 8.03 10.51
C ARG A 202 16.86 7.41 11.09
N LYS A 203 16.93 6.07 11.11
CA LYS A 203 18.03 5.28 11.69
C LYS A 203 18.24 5.42 13.20
N GLN A 204 17.26 5.95 13.94
CA GLN A 204 17.42 6.18 15.38
C GLN A 204 17.67 4.88 16.16
N PHE A 205 17.00 3.78 15.78
CA PHE A 205 17.16 2.50 16.45
C PHE A 205 18.50 1.85 16.07
N GLN A 206 18.87 1.90 14.78
CA GLN A 206 20.20 1.53 14.30
C GLN A 206 21.30 2.26 15.10
N GLU A 207 21.27 3.58 15.13
CA GLU A 207 22.32 4.40 15.76
C GLU A 207 22.38 4.15 17.27
N TYR A 208 21.23 3.94 17.92
CA TYR A 208 21.19 3.57 19.34
C TYR A 208 21.96 2.27 19.60
N ILE A 209 21.73 1.21 18.81
CA ILE A 209 22.48 -0.05 18.95
C ILE A 209 23.97 0.17 18.65
N GLU A 210 24.30 0.88 17.57
CA GLU A 210 25.69 1.09 17.15
C GLU A 210 26.51 1.87 18.19
N ARG A 211 25.91 2.90 18.80
CA ARG A 211 26.61 3.84 19.69
C ARG A 211 26.51 3.49 21.18
N ARG A 212 25.42 2.84 21.59
CA ARG A 212 25.09 2.65 23.02
C ARG A 212 25.20 1.22 23.52
N THR A 213 25.69 0.29 22.69
CA THR A 213 25.92 -1.12 23.05
C THR A 213 27.34 -1.56 22.72
N ASN A 214 27.88 -2.46 23.54
CA ASN A 214 29.19 -3.06 23.34
C ASN A 214 29.21 -3.97 22.11
N ILE A 215 30.35 -3.96 21.39
CA ILE A 215 30.55 -4.80 20.19
C ILE A 215 30.40 -6.30 20.51
N ASP A 216 30.70 -6.72 21.74
CA ASP A 216 30.57 -8.10 22.18
C ASP A 216 29.11 -8.55 22.47
N GLY A 217 28.15 -7.62 22.44
CA GLY A 217 26.73 -7.88 22.67
C GLY A 217 26.33 -8.02 24.14
N SER A 218 27.28 -7.90 25.08
CA SER A 218 27.07 -8.20 26.50
C SER A 218 25.99 -7.35 27.19
N ASP A 219 25.77 -6.12 26.72
CA ASP A 219 24.83 -5.15 27.29
C ASP A 219 23.57 -4.91 26.45
N LEU A 220 23.47 -5.55 25.27
CA LEU A 220 22.40 -5.28 24.30
C LEU A 220 21.01 -5.57 24.87
N ALA A 221 20.82 -6.69 25.57
CA ALA A 221 19.51 -7.02 26.16
C ALA A 221 19.05 -5.99 27.19
N ALA A 222 19.97 -5.50 28.02
CA ALA A 222 19.66 -4.49 29.03
C ALA A 222 19.28 -3.16 28.38
N LYS A 223 19.98 -2.75 27.31
CA LYS A 223 19.70 -1.53 26.55
C LYS A 223 18.37 -1.60 25.79
N LEU A 224 18.05 -2.75 25.20
CA LEU A 224 16.75 -2.97 24.57
C LEU A 224 15.60 -2.93 25.59
N GLN A 225 15.81 -3.50 26.77
CA GLN A 225 14.81 -3.45 27.85
C GLN A 225 14.55 -2.01 28.31
N GLU A 226 15.61 -1.20 28.47
CA GLU A 226 15.53 0.22 28.79
C GLU A 226 14.73 0.97 27.71
N LEU A 227 15.06 0.75 26.43
CA LEU A 227 14.32 1.32 25.31
C LEU A 227 12.84 0.91 25.32
N PHE A 228 12.52 -0.37 25.49
CA PHE A 228 11.13 -0.85 25.51
C PHE A 228 10.31 -0.21 26.64
N GLN A 229 10.94 0.06 27.79
CA GLN A 229 10.30 0.80 28.86
C GLN A 229 10.04 2.25 28.47
N VAL A 230 10.99 2.92 27.80
CA VAL A 230 10.82 4.30 27.31
C VAL A 230 9.70 4.38 26.27
N LEU A 231 9.60 3.42 25.35
CA LEU A 231 8.51 3.33 24.36
C LEU A 231 7.13 3.12 25.02
N ASN A 232 7.09 2.58 26.23
CA ASN A 232 5.88 2.41 27.05
C ASN A 232 5.69 3.52 28.11
N THR A 233 6.55 4.54 28.17
CA THR A 233 6.46 5.60 29.17
C THR A 233 6.10 6.92 28.49
N PRO A 234 4.93 7.52 28.79
CA PRO A 234 4.56 8.85 28.32
C PRO A 234 5.66 9.88 28.62
N GLU A 235 5.92 10.80 27.71
CA GLU A 235 7.03 11.75 27.79
C GLU A 235 7.03 12.54 29.12
N GLU A 236 5.85 12.97 29.57
CA GLU A 236 5.66 13.72 30.82
C GLU A 236 5.93 12.89 32.09
N LYS A 237 6.02 11.56 31.97
CA LYS A 237 6.31 10.63 33.08
C LYS A 237 7.75 10.12 33.06
N ARG A 238 8.56 10.51 32.08
CA ARG A 238 9.97 10.11 31.99
C ARG A 238 10.79 10.87 33.04
N PHE A 239 11.88 10.26 33.49
CA PHE A 239 12.79 10.92 34.41
C PHE A 239 13.49 12.09 33.71
N ILE A 240 13.61 13.22 34.41
CA ILE A 240 14.30 14.42 33.88
C ILE A 240 15.79 14.21 33.61
N THR A 241 16.38 13.14 34.17
CA THR A 241 17.77 12.73 33.98
C THR A 241 17.93 11.55 33.02
N LEU A 242 16.86 11.18 32.30
CA LEU A 242 16.94 10.15 31.26
C LEU A 242 17.93 10.62 30.17
N ASP A 243 18.71 9.67 29.66
CA ASP A 243 19.65 9.92 28.57
C ASP A 243 18.94 10.52 27.35
N GLU A 244 19.55 11.52 26.72
CA GLU A 244 18.91 12.30 25.65
C GLU A 244 18.58 11.43 24.41
N ASP A 245 19.45 10.48 24.06
CA ASP A 245 19.23 9.58 22.92
C ASP A 245 17.99 8.69 23.16
N LEU A 246 17.80 8.26 24.40
CA LEU A 246 16.61 7.50 24.82
C LEU A 246 15.37 8.40 24.89
N ALA A 247 15.50 9.59 25.46
CA ALA A 247 14.39 10.53 25.60
C ALA A 247 13.82 10.97 24.24
N ALA A 248 14.61 10.92 23.17
CA ALA A 248 14.19 11.23 21.81
C ALA A 248 13.28 10.17 21.16
N PHE A 249 13.17 8.96 21.70
CA PHE A 249 12.19 7.98 21.19
C PHE A 249 10.77 8.37 21.61
N PRO A 250 9.76 8.28 20.72
CA PRO A 250 8.40 8.68 21.04
C PRO A 250 7.75 7.69 22.03
N TYR A 251 6.67 8.13 22.66
CA TYR A 251 5.75 7.21 23.32
C TYR A 251 4.86 6.53 22.27
N VAL A 252 4.91 5.19 22.19
CA VAL A 252 4.22 4.44 21.13
C VAL A 252 2.81 4.01 21.52
N ASN A 253 2.51 3.91 22.82
CA ASN A 253 1.24 3.44 23.40
C ASN A 253 0.47 2.41 22.57
N GLY A 254 0.68 1.16 22.90
CA GLY A 254 -0.09 0.05 22.39
C GLY A 254 0.36 -1.16 23.18
N LYS A 255 -0.57 -2.04 23.54
CA LYS A 255 -0.34 -3.22 24.40
C LYS A 255 0.95 -4.02 24.10
N LEU A 256 1.53 -3.85 22.91
CA LEU A 256 2.83 -4.37 22.50
C LEU A 256 3.96 -4.17 23.53
N PHE A 257 4.11 -2.99 24.14
CA PHE A 257 5.21 -2.72 25.09
C PHE A 257 4.80 -2.79 26.58
N ASP A 258 3.54 -3.14 26.85
CA ASP A 258 2.98 -3.13 28.21
C ASP A 258 3.43 -4.33 29.05
N GLU A 259 3.60 -5.49 28.41
CA GLU A 259 4.01 -6.72 29.08
C GLU A 259 5.49 -6.70 29.50
N PRO A 260 5.83 -6.90 30.79
CA PRO A 260 7.20 -7.13 31.21
C PRO A 260 7.68 -8.49 30.68
N LEU A 261 8.81 -8.51 29.98
CA LEU A 261 9.43 -9.74 29.48
C LEU A 261 10.66 -10.12 30.32
N PRO A 262 10.99 -11.42 30.43
CA PRO A 262 12.28 -11.83 30.98
C PRO A 262 13.41 -11.26 30.12
N ILE A 263 14.54 -10.92 30.75
CA ILE A 263 15.70 -10.40 30.04
C ILE A 263 16.31 -11.50 29.15
N ALA A 264 16.61 -11.15 27.90
CA ALA A 264 17.34 -12.01 26.97
C ALA A 264 18.86 -11.94 27.22
N SER A 265 19.64 -12.63 26.41
CA SER A 265 21.10 -12.52 26.39
C SER A 265 21.58 -12.48 24.94
N PHE A 266 22.67 -11.78 24.66
CA PHE A 266 23.23 -11.65 23.31
C PHE A 266 24.74 -11.90 23.35
N ASP A 267 25.23 -12.51 22.29
CA ASP A 267 26.65 -12.52 21.94
C ASP A 267 26.92 -11.54 20.79
N SER A 268 28.18 -11.43 20.38
CA SER A 268 28.60 -10.54 19.28
C SER A 268 27.92 -10.88 17.95
N LYS A 269 27.62 -12.16 17.71
CA LYS A 269 26.96 -12.62 16.47
C LYS A 269 25.48 -12.28 16.46
N MET A 270 24.81 -12.40 17.60
CA MET A 270 23.40 -12.01 17.76
C MET A 270 23.24 -10.51 17.66
N ARG A 271 24.16 -9.73 18.25
CA ARG A 271 24.21 -8.27 18.05
C ARG A 271 24.38 -7.92 16.58
N GLN A 272 25.34 -8.53 15.89
CA GLN A 272 25.54 -8.28 14.47
C GLN A 272 24.31 -8.66 13.65
N ALA A 273 23.65 -9.78 13.96
CA ALA A 273 22.43 -10.19 13.27
C ALA A 273 21.28 -9.17 13.42
N LEU A 274 21.13 -8.54 14.59
CA LEU A 274 20.16 -7.46 14.77
C LEU A 274 20.55 -6.21 13.97
N LEU A 275 21.83 -5.82 13.96
CA LEU A 275 22.31 -4.71 13.12
C LEU A 275 22.10 -4.98 11.63
N ASP A 276 22.34 -6.20 11.16
CA ASP A 276 22.08 -6.57 9.77
C ASP A 276 20.60 -6.39 9.39
N CYS A 277 19.67 -6.55 10.35
CA CYS A 277 18.25 -6.23 10.15
C CYS A 277 18.03 -4.73 9.98
N THR A 278 18.70 -3.88 10.78
CA THR A 278 18.56 -2.41 10.71
C THR A 278 19.09 -1.79 9.41
N TYR A 279 19.89 -2.54 8.63
CA TYR A 279 20.41 -2.07 7.33
C TYR A 279 19.47 -2.34 6.16
N ILE A 280 18.35 -3.05 6.38
CA ILE A 280 17.29 -3.25 5.39
C ILE A 280 16.31 -2.08 5.48
N ASP A 281 15.74 -1.69 4.33
CA ASP A 281 14.61 -0.76 4.28
C ASP A 281 13.31 -1.54 4.51
N TRP A 282 12.62 -1.26 5.61
CA TRP A 282 11.39 -1.92 6.04
C TRP A 282 10.11 -1.19 5.61
N SER A 283 10.21 -0.12 4.79
CA SER A 283 9.08 0.75 4.42
C SER A 283 8.11 0.21 3.36
#